data_AF-A0A3N7CP12-F1
#
_entry.id   AF-A0A3N7CP12-F1
#
_cell.length_a   1.000
_cell.length_b   1.000
_cell.length_c   1.000
_cell.angle_alpha   90.00
_cell.angle_beta   90.00
_cell.angle_gamma   90.00
#
_symmetry.space_group_name_H-M   'P 1'
#
loop_
_entity.id
_entity.type
_entity.pdbx_description
1 polymer ?
#
loop_
_entity_poly.entity_id
_entity_poly.type
_entity_poly.pdbx_seq_one_letter_code
_entity_poly.pdbx_strand_id
1 'polypeptide(L)'
;MKNFGLLETTHGDFTLSPAYDLLNTRIHVDVPDFALEGGLFADDFRSGKWKINNSPNELDFLEFGRRLGISEKRREVLIATFLLRQDKVSGLIESSYLAPAAAKNISAAL
;
A
#
# COMPACT_ATOMS: atom_id res chain seq x y z
N MET A 1 -5.44 -4.83 -15.40
CA MET A 1 -5.74 -4.23 -14.08
C MET A 1 -7.21 -3.90 -14.01
N LYS A 2 -7.97 -4.45 -13.05
CA LYS A 2 -9.42 -4.21 -12.90
C LYS A 2 -9.80 -3.34 -11.69
N ASN A 3 -8.84 -3.04 -10.81
CA ASN A 3 -9.08 -2.34 -9.53
C ASN A 3 -8.68 -0.85 -9.59
N PHE A 4 -8.53 -0.31 -10.81
CA PHE A 4 -8.23 1.09 -11.08
C PHE A 4 -9.21 1.62 -12.10
N GLY A 5 -9.85 2.75 -11.79
CA GLY A 5 -10.80 3.43 -12.67
C GLY A 5 -10.30 4.82 -13.04
N LEU A 6 -10.69 5.27 -14.23
CA LEU A 6 -10.55 6.65 -14.66
C LEU A 6 -11.94 7.28 -14.73
N LEU A 7 -12.03 8.53 -14.26
CA LEU A 7 -13.20 9.36 -14.38
C LEU A 7 -12.89 10.47 -15.38
N GLU A 8 -13.72 10.60 -16.40
CA GLU A 8 -13.66 11.74 -17.32
C GLU A 8 -14.20 12.98 -16.61
N THR A 9 -13.48 14.10 -16.70
CA THR A 9 -13.96 15.37 -16.17
C THR A 9 -14.78 16.11 -17.21
N THR A 10 -15.47 17.17 -16.79
CA THR A 10 -16.25 18.05 -17.68
C THR A 10 -15.41 18.70 -18.80
N HIS A 11 -14.09 18.69 -18.69
CA HIS A 11 -13.17 19.26 -19.69
C HIS A 11 -12.61 18.20 -20.66
N GLY A 12 -13.04 16.94 -20.57
CA GLY A 12 -12.60 15.85 -21.44
C GLY A 12 -11.23 15.25 -21.09
N ASP A 13 -10.62 15.69 -19.98
CA ASP A 13 -9.45 15.03 -19.37
C ASP A 13 -9.88 13.95 -18.36
N PHE A 14 -8.92 13.21 -17.81
CA PHE A 14 -9.17 12.08 -16.90
C PHE A 14 -8.51 12.27 -15.55
N THR A 15 -9.21 11.88 -14.50
CA THR A 15 -8.66 11.72 -13.14
C THR A 15 -8.84 10.29 -12.65
N LEU A 16 -8.09 9.90 -11.62
CA LEU A 16 -8.30 8.60 -10.97
C LEU A 16 -9.63 8.62 -10.22
N SER A 17 -10.38 7.52 -10.32
CA SER A 17 -11.49 7.28 -9.41
C SER A 17 -10.98 7.13 -7.98
N PRO A 18 -11.85 7.35 -6.96
CA PRO A 18 -11.56 6.85 -5.62
C PRO A 18 -11.16 5.37 -5.65
N ALA A 19 -10.31 4.96 -4.72
CA ALA A 19 -9.94 3.56 -4.58
C ALA A 19 -11.17 2.72 -4.18
N TYR A 20 -11.32 1.55 -4.80
CA TYR A 20 -12.40 0.60 -4.55
C TYR A 20 -11.85 -0.82 -4.49
N ASP A 21 -12.68 -1.78 -4.09
CA ASP A 21 -12.28 -3.17 -3.89
C ASP A 21 -11.07 -3.32 -2.95
N LEU A 22 -11.04 -2.48 -1.90
CA LEU A 22 -10.01 -2.50 -0.87
C LEU A 22 -10.33 -3.61 0.14
N LEU A 23 -9.67 -4.75 -0.03
CA LEU A 23 -9.80 -5.91 0.84
C LEU A 23 -8.42 -6.32 1.36
N ASN A 24 -8.32 -6.59 2.67
CA ASN A 24 -7.13 -7.24 3.21
C ASN A 24 -7.22 -8.75 2.92
N THR A 25 -6.62 -9.16 1.80
CA THR A 25 -6.61 -10.55 1.34
C THR A 25 -5.92 -11.50 2.31
N ARG A 26 -4.98 -11.01 3.15
CA ARG A 26 -4.27 -11.83 4.15
C ARG A 26 -5.16 -12.37 5.27
N ILE A 27 -6.37 -11.83 5.42
CA ILE A 27 -7.36 -12.38 6.38
C ILE A 27 -7.81 -13.78 5.95
N HIS A 28 -7.85 -14.06 4.65
CA HIS A 28 -8.46 -15.28 4.10
C HIS A 28 -7.47 -16.21 3.41
N VAL A 29 -6.40 -15.67 2.81
CA VAL A 29 -5.44 -16.44 2.01
C VAL A 29 -4.03 -15.87 2.16
N ASP A 30 -3.02 -16.74 2.13
CA ASP A 30 -1.62 -16.31 2.08
C ASP A 30 -1.25 -16.02 0.62
N VAL A 31 -1.27 -14.74 0.26
CA VAL A 31 -1.00 -14.24 -1.10
C VAL A 31 0.24 -13.35 -1.08
N PRO A 32 0.94 -13.21 -2.24
CA PRO A 32 2.07 -12.31 -2.35
C PRO A 32 1.73 -10.87 -1.93
N ASP A 33 2.76 -10.12 -1.51
CA ASP A 33 2.60 -8.74 -1.04
C ASP A 33 2.00 -7.79 -2.10
N PHE A 34 2.14 -8.12 -3.39
CA PHE A 34 1.57 -7.34 -4.49
C PHE A 34 0.79 -8.22 -5.47
N ALA A 35 -0.33 -7.67 -5.94
CA ALA A 35 -1.08 -8.22 -7.08
C ALA A 35 -0.49 -7.81 -8.45
N LEU A 36 0.49 -6.90 -8.47
CA LEU A 36 1.18 -6.48 -9.69
C LEU A 36 2.20 -7.55 -10.10
N GLU A 37 2.18 -7.93 -11.37
CA GLU A 37 3.21 -8.80 -11.95
C GLU A 37 4.58 -8.11 -11.85
N GLY A 38 5.59 -8.80 -11.30
CA GLY A 38 6.90 -8.22 -11.01
C GLY A 38 6.95 -7.33 -9.75
N GLY A 39 5.84 -7.17 -9.02
CA GLY A 39 5.80 -6.37 -7.79
C GLY A 39 6.09 -4.89 -8.02
N LEU A 40 7.00 -4.31 -7.25
CA LEU A 40 7.40 -2.89 -7.37
C LEU A 40 8.37 -2.64 -8.54
N PHE A 41 9.16 -3.63 -8.93
CA PHE A 41 10.32 -3.44 -9.80
C PHE A 41 10.41 -4.57 -10.83
N ALA A 42 10.30 -4.21 -12.11
CA ALA A 42 10.44 -5.17 -13.21
C ALA A 42 11.85 -5.76 -13.35
N ASP A 43 12.86 -5.13 -12.73
CA ASP A 43 14.26 -5.55 -12.73
C ASP A 43 14.66 -6.29 -11.44
N ASP A 44 13.68 -6.79 -10.67
CA ASP A 44 13.89 -7.54 -9.42
C ASP A 44 14.69 -6.78 -8.34
N PHE A 45 14.73 -5.45 -8.40
CA PHE A 45 15.39 -4.65 -7.38
C PHE A 45 14.79 -4.91 -5.99
N ARG A 46 15.67 -5.09 -5.00
CA ARG A 46 15.33 -5.29 -3.59
C ARG A 46 16.33 -4.53 -2.72
N SER A 47 15.83 -3.66 -1.85
CA SER A 47 16.65 -2.95 -0.87
C SER A 47 17.36 -3.92 0.09
N GLY A 48 18.39 -3.44 0.78
CA GLY A 48 19.09 -4.25 1.79
C GLY A 48 18.15 -4.76 2.90
N LYS A 49 17.22 -3.91 3.36
CA LYS A 49 16.20 -4.26 4.37
C LYS A 49 15.22 -5.31 3.87
N TRP A 50 14.86 -5.27 2.58
CA TRP A 50 14.00 -6.28 1.96
C TRP A 50 14.60 -7.68 2.14
N LYS A 51 15.92 -7.83 1.92
CA LYS A 51 16.62 -9.12 2.02
C LYS A 51 16.63 -9.71 3.42
N ILE A 52 16.38 -8.89 4.45
CA ILE A 52 16.32 -9.31 5.85
C ILE A 52 14.88 -9.73 6.20
N ASN A 53 13.91 -8.88 5.83
CA ASN A 53 12.52 -9.06 6.24
C ASN A 53 11.69 -9.91 5.27
N ASN A 54 12.25 -10.23 4.10
CA ASN A 54 11.58 -10.91 2.98
C ASN A 54 10.27 -10.23 2.54
N SER A 55 10.16 -8.91 2.76
CA SER A 55 9.01 -8.10 2.37
C SER A 55 9.42 -6.65 2.03
N PRO A 56 8.65 -5.97 1.15
CA PRO A 56 8.80 -4.55 0.83
C PRO A 56 8.81 -3.66 2.07
N ASN A 57 9.66 -2.63 2.05
CA ASN A 57 9.75 -1.63 3.12
C ASN A 57 9.92 -0.21 2.57
N GLU A 58 9.99 0.76 3.47
CA GLU A 58 10.22 2.18 3.17
C GLU A 58 11.29 2.42 2.09
N LEU A 59 12.45 1.75 2.16
CA LEU A 59 13.55 1.98 1.22
C LEU A 59 13.18 1.54 -0.21
N ASP A 60 12.39 0.47 -0.34
CA ASP A 60 11.88 0.02 -1.64
C ASP A 60 10.91 1.04 -2.22
N PHE A 61 9.99 1.59 -1.42
CA PHE A 61 9.04 2.60 -1.89
C PHE A 61 9.71 3.95 -2.22
N LEU A 62 10.74 4.35 -1.47
CA LEU A 62 11.53 5.55 -1.77
C LEU A 62 12.29 5.41 -3.10
N GLU A 63 12.90 4.25 -3.35
CA GLU A 63 13.56 3.95 -4.63
C GLU A 63 12.55 3.89 -5.78
N PHE A 64 11.39 3.26 -5.56
CA PHE A 64 10.31 3.20 -6.54
C PHE A 64 9.86 4.61 -6.95
N GLY A 65 9.57 5.49 -5.98
CA GLY A 65 9.21 6.87 -6.27
C GLY A 65 10.32 7.65 -6.98
N ARG A 66 11.59 7.36 -6.68
CA ARG A 66 12.74 7.99 -7.35
C ARG A 66 12.77 7.63 -8.83
N ARG A 67 12.56 6.35 -9.17
CA ARG A 67 12.51 5.87 -10.56
C ARG A 67 11.32 6.42 -11.35
N LEU A 68 10.21 6.72 -10.67
CA LEU A 68 9.05 7.41 -11.24
C LEU A 68 9.25 8.93 -11.42
N GLY A 69 10.40 9.49 -11.02
CA GLY A 69 10.69 10.92 -11.15
C GLY A 69 9.99 11.81 -10.10
N ILE A 70 9.44 11.22 -9.03
CA ILE A 70 8.84 11.98 -7.93
C ILE A 70 9.97 12.66 -7.14
N SER A 71 9.86 13.95 -6.83
CA SER A 71 10.90 14.66 -6.07
C SER A 71 11.12 14.08 -4.67
N GLU A 72 12.35 14.15 -4.17
CA GLU A 72 12.75 13.60 -2.87
C GLU A 72 11.85 14.07 -1.73
N LYS A 73 11.70 15.39 -1.57
CA LYS A 73 10.81 16.00 -0.58
C LYS A 73 9.38 15.45 -0.66
N ARG A 74 8.85 15.19 -1.87
CA ARG A 74 7.49 14.66 -2.03
C ARG A 74 7.43 13.18 -1.64
N ARG A 75 8.43 12.37 -1.99
CA ARG A 75 8.49 10.96 -1.59
C ARG A 75 8.55 10.81 -0.07
N GLU A 76 9.39 11.58 0.60
CA GLU A 76 9.51 11.57 2.06
C GLU A 76 8.17 11.89 2.74
N VAL A 77 7.48 12.94 2.29
CA VAL A 77 6.16 13.32 2.83
C VAL A 77 5.11 12.23 2.60
N LEU A 78 5.09 11.63 1.41
CA LEU A 78 4.14 10.57 1.09
C LEU A 78 4.35 9.34 1.99
N ILE A 79 5.60 8.89 2.13
CA ILE A 79 5.93 7.69 2.92
C ILE A 79 5.75 7.93 4.42
N ALA A 80 6.10 9.10 4.93
CA ALA A 80 5.93 9.43 6.35
C ALA A 80 4.49 9.23 6.85
N THR A 81 3.49 9.44 5.99
CA THR A 81 2.07 9.26 6.36
C THR A 81 1.73 7.80 6.69
N PHE A 82 2.47 6.83 6.12
CA PHE A 82 2.27 5.40 6.33
C PHE A 82 3.17 4.81 7.43
N LEU A 83 4.16 5.56 7.92
CA LEU A 83 5.03 5.14 9.02
C LEU A 83 4.52 5.54 10.40
N LEU A 84 3.56 6.47 10.45
CA LEU A 84 2.96 6.95 11.68
C LEU A 84 1.69 6.16 11.99
N ARG A 85 1.59 5.68 13.24
CA ARG A 85 0.37 5.08 13.76
C ARG A 85 -0.76 6.10 13.69
N GLN A 86 -1.89 5.69 13.11
CA GLN A 86 -3.08 6.51 12.97
C GLN A 86 -4.14 6.03 13.98
N ASP A 87 -4.41 6.82 15.02
CA ASP A 87 -5.34 6.42 16.10
C ASP A 87 -6.74 6.07 15.57
N LYS A 88 -7.20 6.80 14.56
CA LYS A 88 -8.49 6.54 13.90
C LYS A 88 -8.57 5.14 13.29
N VAL A 89 -7.45 4.58 12.82
CA VAL A 89 -7.43 3.23 12.25
C VAL A 89 -7.73 2.19 13.32
N SER A 90 -7.23 2.39 14.55
CA SER A 90 -7.54 1.50 15.68
C SER A 90 -9.05 1.48 15.96
N GLY A 91 -9.68 2.66 16.03
CA GLY A 91 -11.13 2.76 16.26
C GLY A 91 -11.97 2.14 15.12
N LEU A 92 -11.51 2.23 13.87
CA LEU A 92 -12.16 1.58 12.74
C LEU A 92 -12.06 0.05 12.83
N ILE A 93 -10.92 -0.49 13.25
CA ILE A 93 -10.74 -1.94 13.44
C ILE A 93 -11.66 -2.44 14.55
N GLU A 94 -11.74 -1.74 15.68
CA GLU A 94 -12.64 -2.11 16.78
C GLU A 94 -14.12 -2.11 16.34
N SER A 95 -14.46 -1.19 15.43
CA SER A 95 -15.81 -1.07 14.88
C SER A 95 -16.09 -1.99 13.67
N SER A 96 -15.12 -2.79 13.24
CA SER A 96 -15.22 -3.61 12.02
C SER A 96 -15.85 -4.99 12.22
N TYR A 97 -16.29 -5.31 13.45
CA TYR A 97 -16.92 -6.58 13.83
C TYR A 97 -16.12 -7.84 13.41
N LEU A 98 -14.80 -7.69 13.23
CA LEU A 98 -13.92 -8.80 12.89
C LEU A 98 -13.81 -9.80 14.05
N ALA A 99 -13.63 -11.07 13.71
CA ALA A 99 -13.29 -12.08 14.70
C ALA A 99 -11.99 -11.67 15.45
N PRO A 100 -11.86 -11.96 16.76
CA PRO A 100 -10.72 -11.48 17.56
C PRO A 100 -9.34 -11.83 16.97
N ALA A 101 -9.22 -13.00 16.35
CA ALA A 101 -7.98 -13.43 15.68
C ALA A 101 -7.64 -12.53 14.47
N ALA A 102 -8.63 -12.20 13.64
CA ALA A 102 -8.45 -11.32 12.49
C ALA A 102 -8.14 -9.88 12.93
N ALA A 103 -8.86 -9.36 13.93
CA ALA A 103 -8.61 -8.04 14.49
C ALA A 103 -7.18 -7.93 15.06
N LYS A 104 -6.73 -8.94 15.81
CA LYS A 104 -5.35 -9.00 16.36
C LYS A 104 -4.30 -8.98 15.26
N ASN A 105 -4.51 -9.73 14.18
CA ASN A 105 -3.56 -9.79 13.06
C ASN A 105 -3.44 -8.43 12.34
N ILE A 106 -4.54 -7.70 12.16
CA ILE A 106 -4.52 -6.37 11.54
C ILE A 106 -3.87 -5.35 12.47
N SER A 107 -4.21 -5.37 13.77
CA SER A 107 -3.64 -4.44 14.74
C SER A 107 -2.14 -4.66 14.98
N ALA A 108 -1.63 -5.87 14.80
CA ALA A 108 -0.20 -6.16 14.90
C ALA A 108 0.62 -5.59 13.72
N ALA A 109 -0.05 -5.19 12.63
CA ALA A 109 0.58 -4.59 11.45
C ALA A 109 0.56 -3.04 11.47
N LEU A 110 0.08 -2.43 12.56
CA LEU A 110 -0.01 -0.99 12.81
C LEU A 110 0.90 -0.54 13.95
#